data_AF-A0A7W3TIJ2-F1
#
_entry.id   AF-A0A7W3TIJ2-F1
#
_cell.length_a   1.000
_cell.length_b   1.000
_cell.length_c   1.000
_cell.angle_alpha   90.00
_cell.angle_beta   90.00
_cell.angle_gamma   90.00
#
_symmetry.space_group_name_H-M   'P 1'
#
loop_
_entity.id
_entity.type
_entity.pdbx_description
1 polymer ?
#
loop_
_entity_poly.entity_id
_entity_poly.type
_entity_poly.pdbx_seq_one_letter_code
_entity_poly.pdbx_strand_id
1 'polypeptide(L)'
;TGTAPTPGEELRLRLPHRGPLAVRELLDFLTRRAVPGIEETSGPPGARRYRRTLPLPHGHAVLELREDEALRGAGSGSGDGNDTAGGRLPVLVRLTDHRDLTAAVQRVRRLFDLDADPFAVTERLGDDPLFAEAVRLRPGLRSPGAVDPVEVAARAVLGQQ
;
A
#
# COMPACT_ATOMS: atom_id res chain seq x y z
N THR A 1 29.99 9.33 -12.20
CA THR A 1 30.08 9.69 -10.76
C THR A 1 28.68 10.03 -10.30
N GLY A 2 28.00 9.09 -9.63
CA GLY A 2 26.62 9.29 -9.19
C GLY A 2 26.59 10.15 -7.93
N THR A 3 26.05 11.37 -8.02
CA THR A 3 25.76 12.20 -6.86
C THR A 3 24.77 11.45 -5.98
N ALA A 4 25.16 11.12 -4.75
CA ALA A 4 24.23 10.60 -3.76
C ALA A 4 23.11 11.64 -3.56
N PRO A 5 21.83 11.26 -3.65
CA PRO A 5 20.75 12.21 -3.44
C PRO A 5 20.88 12.82 -2.03
N THR A 6 20.86 14.14 -1.95
CA THR A 6 20.75 14.90 -0.70
C THR A 6 19.55 14.35 0.08
N PRO A 7 19.63 14.17 1.41
CA PRO A 7 18.51 13.63 2.17
C PRO A 7 17.30 14.56 2.02
N GLY A 8 16.33 14.09 1.23
CA GLY A 8 14.99 14.66 1.19
C GLY A 8 14.33 14.59 2.56
N GLU A 9 13.38 15.49 2.79
CA GLU A 9 12.57 15.50 4.02
C GLU A 9 11.89 14.14 4.22
N GLU A 10 12.12 13.52 5.38
CA GLU A 10 11.49 12.25 5.76
C GLU A 10 10.19 12.55 6.50
N LEU A 11 9.08 12.10 5.93
CA LEU A 11 7.74 12.29 6.47
C LEU A 11 7.16 10.96 6.93
N ARG A 12 6.71 10.92 8.19
CA ARG A 12 5.95 9.79 8.74
C ARG A 12 4.46 10.08 8.58
N LEU A 13 3.82 9.35 7.68
CA LEU A 13 2.41 9.53 7.36
C LEU A 13 1.59 8.38 7.95
N ARG A 14 0.37 8.69 8.37
CA ARG A 14 -0.63 7.69 8.82
C ARG A 14 -1.86 7.84 7.95
N LEU A 15 -1.96 7.01 6.91
CA LEU A 15 -3.00 7.15 5.90
C LEU A 15 -4.26 6.41 6.34
N PRO A 16 -5.42 7.09 6.48
CA PRO A 16 -6.68 6.45 6.84
C PRO A 16 -7.16 5.52 5.71
N HIS A 17 -7.71 4.38 6.10
CA HIS A 17 -8.42 3.46 5.21
C HIS A 17 -9.69 2.94 5.90
N ARG A 18 -10.66 2.43 5.12
CA ARG A 18 -11.90 1.85 5.65
C ARG A 18 -11.69 0.40 6.05
N GLY A 19 -12.26 -0.01 7.19
CA GLY A 19 -12.31 -1.40 7.66
C GLY A 19 -10.94 -2.07 7.84
N PRO A 20 -10.90 -3.41 7.96
CA PRO A 20 -9.66 -4.18 8.04
C PRO A 20 -8.85 -4.07 6.75
N LEU A 21 -7.53 -4.27 6.87
CA LEU A 21 -6.60 -4.35 5.76
C LEU A 21 -5.79 -5.65 5.87
N ALA A 22 -5.84 -6.48 4.82
CA ALA A 22 -5.11 -7.76 4.73
C ALA A 22 -3.62 -7.50 4.41
N VAL A 23 -2.87 -6.97 5.39
CA VAL A 23 -1.49 -6.47 5.21
C VAL A 23 -0.53 -7.57 4.74
N ARG A 24 -0.66 -8.80 5.25
CA ARG A 24 0.23 -9.90 4.88
C ARG A 24 0.05 -10.27 3.42
N GLU A 25 -1.19 -10.39 2.98
CA GLU A 25 -1.59 -10.70 1.61
C GLU A 25 -1.17 -9.60 0.64
N LEU A 26 -1.32 -8.34 1.05
CA LEU A 26 -0.85 -7.17 0.32
C LEU A 26 0.68 -7.22 0.10
N LEU A 27 1.45 -7.45 1.16
CA LEU A 27 2.91 -7.54 1.07
C LEU A 27 3.39 -8.80 0.34
N ASP A 28 2.69 -9.93 0.48
CA ASP A 28 2.95 -11.14 -0.30
C ASP A 28 2.76 -10.88 -1.79
N PHE A 29 1.70 -10.16 -2.16
CA PHE A 29 1.42 -9.78 -3.53
C PHE A 29 2.53 -8.89 -4.11
N LEU A 30 2.89 -7.83 -3.38
CA LEU A 30 3.92 -6.87 -3.81
C LEU A 30 5.30 -7.53 -3.91
N THR A 31 5.68 -8.34 -2.92
CA THR A 31 6.98 -9.03 -2.88
C THR A 31 7.13 -10.00 -4.05
N ARG A 32 6.08 -10.77 -4.38
CA ARG A 32 6.12 -11.70 -5.53
C ARG A 32 6.25 -11.00 -6.88
N ARG A 33 5.94 -9.70 -6.96
CA ARG A 33 5.92 -8.89 -8.19
C ARG A 33 6.90 -7.72 -8.14
N ALA A 34 7.85 -7.75 -7.20
CA ALA A 34 8.81 -6.68 -7.01
C ALA A 34 9.69 -6.56 -8.25
N VAL A 35 9.78 -5.34 -8.79
CA VAL A 35 10.67 -5.04 -9.92
C VAL A 35 12.07 -4.71 -9.37
N PRO A 36 13.12 -5.50 -9.71
CA PRO A 36 14.48 -5.24 -9.23
C PRO A 36 14.95 -3.82 -9.55
N GLY A 37 15.53 -3.15 -8.55
CA GLY A 37 16.00 -1.76 -8.67
C GLY A 37 14.93 -0.69 -8.49
N ILE A 38 13.64 -1.06 -8.50
CA ILE A 38 12.51 -0.14 -8.22
C ILE A 38 11.88 -0.45 -6.87
N GLU A 39 11.70 -1.74 -6.59
CA GLU A 39 11.09 -2.26 -5.38
C GLU A 39 12.04 -3.21 -4.66
N GLU A 40 12.00 -3.17 -3.33
CA GLU A 40 12.81 -4.02 -2.48
C GLU A 40 11.96 -4.46 -1.28
N THR A 41 11.96 -5.76 -0.99
CA THR A 41 11.45 -6.29 0.28
C THR A 41 12.61 -6.96 1.01
N SER A 42 12.79 -6.63 2.29
CA SER A 42 13.75 -7.28 3.19
C SER A 42 13.07 -7.75 4.48
N GLY A 43 13.69 -8.68 5.20
CA GLY A 43 13.18 -9.24 6.45
C GLY A 43 12.19 -10.40 6.27
N PRO A 44 11.92 -11.18 7.34
CA PRO A 44 10.99 -12.30 7.30
C PRO A 44 9.52 -11.83 7.38
N PRO A 45 8.56 -12.64 6.93
CA PRO A 45 7.13 -12.37 7.13
C PRO A 45 6.79 -12.05 8.59
N GLY A 46 5.98 -11.01 8.81
CA GLY A 46 5.67 -10.42 10.11
C GLY A 46 6.59 -9.26 10.52
N ALA A 47 7.75 -9.10 9.86
CA ALA A 47 8.70 -8.01 10.08
C ALA A 47 9.29 -7.49 8.76
N ARG A 48 8.59 -7.68 7.64
CA ARG A 48 9.08 -7.22 6.33
C ARG A 48 9.16 -5.70 6.27
N ARG A 49 10.17 -5.23 5.54
CA ARG A 49 10.31 -3.84 5.12
C ARG A 49 10.22 -3.78 3.61
N TYR A 50 9.11 -3.26 3.10
CA TYR A 50 8.90 -2.99 1.69
C TYR A 50 9.28 -1.55 1.37
N ARG A 51 10.01 -1.34 0.29
CA ARG A 51 10.37 -0.03 -0.22
C ARG A 51 10.15 0.04 -1.72
N ARG A 52 9.84 1.25 -2.18
CA ARG A 52 9.86 1.54 -3.61
C ARG A 52 10.17 2.99 -3.91
N THR A 53 10.60 3.25 -5.14
CA THR A 53 10.58 4.60 -5.68
C THR A 53 9.18 4.98 -6.17
N LEU A 54 8.86 6.27 -6.06
CA LEU A 54 7.64 6.89 -6.59
C LEU A 54 8.06 8.01 -7.55
N PRO A 55 7.70 7.95 -8.84
CA PRO A 55 7.82 9.09 -9.74
C PRO A 55 6.76 10.13 -9.36
N LEU A 56 7.17 11.40 -9.25
CA LEU A 56 6.32 12.51 -8.82
C LEU A 56 6.50 13.72 -9.76
N PRO A 57 5.58 14.69 -9.77
CA PRO A 57 5.61 15.80 -10.73
C PRO A 57 6.90 16.62 -10.75
N HIS A 58 7.51 16.87 -9.58
CA HIS A 58 8.72 17.71 -9.47
C HIS A 58 9.99 16.90 -9.17
N GLY A 59 9.88 15.58 -9.01
CA GLY A 59 11.01 14.72 -8.71
C GLY A 59 10.60 13.29 -8.40
N HIS A 60 11.18 12.72 -7.36
CA HIS A 60 10.86 11.38 -6.90
C HIS A 60 10.76 11.30 -5.38
N ALA A 61 10.20 10.20 -4.91
CA ALA A 61 10.24 9.85 -3.50
C ALA A 61 10.63 8.39 -3.29
N VAL A 62 11.05 8.08 -2.08
CA VAL A 62 11.17 6.70 -1.60
C VAL A 62 10.09 6.46 -0.56
N LEU A 63 9.20 5.52 -0.85
CA LEU A 63 8.23 4.97 0.09
C LEU A 63 8.86 3.83 0.87
N GLU A 64 8.52 3.75 2.15
CA GLU A 64 8.80 2.61 3.02
C GLU A 64 7.55 2.23 3.82
N LEU A 65 7.25 0.93 3.82
CA LEU A 65 6.22 0.29 4.63
C LEU A 65 6.88 -0.79 5.48
N ARG A 66 6.60 -0.78 6.79
CA ARG A 66 7.03 -1.82 7.72
C ARG A 66 5.83 -2.66 8.13
N GLU A 67 5.93 -3.97 7.93
CA GLU A 67 4.83 -4.90 8.12
C GLU A 67 4.32 -4.93 9.56
N ASP A 68 5.22 -4.91 10.54
CA ASP A 68 4.86 -4.97 11.96
C ASP A 68 4.11 -3.70 12.41
N GLU A 69 4.51 -2.52 11.91
CA GLU A 69 3.80 -1.26 12.14
C GLU A 69 2.45 -1.26 11.40
N ALA A 70 2.41 -1.77 10.17
CA ALA A 70 1.19 -1.86 9.37
C ALA A 70 0.16 -2.80 10.00
N LEU A 71 0.57 -3.97 10.50
CA LEU A 71 -0.29 -4.92 11.20
C LEU A 71 -0.91 -4.31 12.46
N ARG A 72 -0.16 -3.47 13.20
CA ARG A 72 -0.68 -2.73 14.36
C ARG A 72 -1.67 -1.63 13.96
N GLY A 73 -1.42 -0.93 12.86
CA GLY A 73 -2.24 0.18 12.38
C GLY A 73 -3.49 -0.24 11.60
N ALA A 74 -3.51 -1.45 11.04
CA ALA A 74 -4.60 -1.99 10.22
C ALA A 74 -5.83 -2.48 11.00
N GLY A 75 -5.75 -2.53 12.35
CA GLY A 75 -6.89 -2.87 13.19
C GLY A 75 -8.02 -1.85 13.07
N SER A 76 -9.28 -2.30 13.21
CA SER A 76 -10.41 -1.39 13.35
C SER A 76 -10.20 -0.54 14.60
N GLY A 77 -10.29 0.78 14.47
CA GLY A 77 -10.33 1.67 15.63
C GLY A 77 -11.36 1.17 16.64
N SER A 78 -11.00 1.15 17.92
CA SER A 78 -11.94 0.88 18.99
C SER A 78 -13.02 1.95 18.95
N GLY A 79 -14.29 1.52 18.86
CA GLY A 79 -15.44 2.38 18.70
C GLY A 79 -15.58 3.40 19.82
N ASP A 80 -15.36 4.67 19.47
CA ASP A 80 -15.69 5.82 20.31
C ASP A 80 -16.50 6.81 19.46
N GLY A 81 -17.76 6.46 19.21
CA GLY A 81 -18.90 7.33 18.91
C GLY A 81 -18.89 8.26 17.70
N ASN A 82 -17.77 8.44 17.00
CA ASN A 82 -17.60 9.31 15.83
C ASN A 82 -16.83 8.59 14.70
N ASP A 83 -17.02 7.27 14.64
CA ASP A 83 -16.06 6.33 14.07
C ASP A 83 -16.21 6.20 12.54
N THR A 84 -15.25 6.74 11.79
CA THR A 84 -14.95 6.22 10.46
C THR A 84 -14.22 4.89 10.66
N ALA A 85 -14.98 3.83 10.94
CA ALA A 85 -14.55 2.48 11.35
C ALA A 85 -13.44 1.91 10.45
N GLY A 86 -12.19 2.29 10.71
CA GLY A 86 -11.10 2.09 9.77
C GLY A 86 -9.72 2.35 10.36
N GLY A 87 -8.75 1.58 9.90
CA GLY A 87 -7.37 1.67 10.36
C GLY A 87 -6.59 2.85 9.79
N ARG A 88 -5.31 2.91 10.17
CA ARG A 88 -4.33 3.87 9.66
C ARG A 88 -3.11 3.08 9.21
N LEU A 89 -2.72 3.22 7.94
CA LEU A 89 -1.50 2.61 7.43
C LEU A 89 -0.30 3.55 7.68
N PRO A 90 0.62 3.23 8.62
CA PRO A 90 1.85 3.99 8.80
C PRO A 90 2.82 3.75 7.64
N VAL A 91 3.35 4.83 7.07
CA VAL A 91 4.38 4.79 6.03
C VAL A 91 5.43 5.87 6.27
N LEU A 92 6.65 5.61 5.81
CA LEU A 92 7.67 6.63 5.63
C LEU A 92 7.73 7.06 4.17
N VAL A 93 7.81 8.36 3.92
CA VAL A 93 8.05 8.91 2.58
C VAL A 93 9.20 9.89 2.65
N ARG A 94 10.25 9.65 1.87
CA ARG A 94 11.34 10.61 1.65
C ARG A 94 11.09 11.35 0.35
N LEU A 95 10.74 12.64 0.41
CA LEU A 95 10.48 13.47 -0.76
C LEU A 95 11.74 14.22 -1.20
N THR A 96 12.02 14.26 -2.50
CA THR A 96 13.04 15.18 -3.03
C THR A 96 12.55 16.62 -3.14
N ASP A 97 11.23 16.83 -3.24
CA ASP A 97 10.58 18.14 -3.28
C ASP A 97 9.27 18.10 -2.45
N HIS A 98 9.11 19.06 -1.52
CA HIS A 98 7.96 19.14 -0.63
C HIS A 98 6.64 19.40 -1.35
N ARG A 99 6.67 20.02 -2.54
CA ARG A 99 5.49 20.30 -3.36
C ARG A 99 4.80 19.01 -3.81
N ASP A 100 5.51 17.88 -3.80
CA ASP A 100 4.99 16.59 -4.21
C ASP A 100 4.30 15.79 -3.09
N LEU A 101 4.18 16.32 -1.86
CA LEU A 101 3.55 15.60 -0.75
C LEU A 101 2.16 15.06 -1.09
N THR A 102 1.27 15.92 -1.62
CA THR A 102 -0.09 15.51 -2.00
C THR A 102 -0.06 14.44 -3.08
N ALA A 103 0.81 14.58 -4.08
CA ALA A 103 0.96 13.58 -5.13
C ALA A 103 1.45 12.25 -4.53
N ALA A 104 2.46 12.25 -3.67
CA ALA A 104 2.98 11.06 -3.01
C ALA A 104 1.89 10.36 -2.19
N VAL A 105 1.13 11.09 -1.37
CA VAL A 105 -0.01 10.55 -0.62
C VAL A 105 -0.98 9.83 -1.56
N GLN A 106 -1.38 10.46 -2.66
CA GLN A 106 -2.32 9.87 -3.60
C GLN A 106 -1.75 8.62 -4.30
N ARG A 107 -0.45 8.59 -4.60
CA ARG A 107 0.23 7.42 -5.16
C ARG A 107 0.27 6.26 -4.19
N VAL A 108 0.54 6.53 -2.91
CA VAL A 108 0.55 5.53 -1.85
C VAL A 108 -0.87 4.98 -1.61
N ARG A 109 -1.89 5.85 -1.59
CA ARG A 109 -3.29 5.44 -1.48
C ARG A 109 -3.71 4.50 -2.61
N ARG A 110 -3.34 4.82 -3.85
CA ARG A 110 -3.60 3.96 -5.02
C ARG A 110 -2.84 2.63 -4.98
N LEU A 111 -1.56 2.68 -4.62
CA LEU A 111 -0.73 1.46 -4.53
C LEU A 111 -1.31 0.44 -3.56
N PHE A 112 -1.81 0.90 -2.41
CA PHE A 112 -2.36 0.02 -1.37
C PHE A 112 -3.90 -0.04 -1.38
N ASP A 113 -4.55 0.60 -2.36
CA ASP A 113 -6.01 0.62 -2.53
C ASP A 113 -6.76 1.07 -1.27
N LEU A 114 -6.27 2.13 -0.62
CA LEU A 114 -6.75 2.59 0.69
C LEU A 114 -8.14 3.25 0.66
N ASP A 115 -8.60 3.62 -0.54
CA ASP A 115 -9.91 4.23 -0.77
C ASP A 115 -11.01 3.18 -1.01
N ALA A 116 -10.66 1.90 -1.16
CA ALA A 116 -11.63 0.83 -1.37
C ALA A 116 -12.55 0.62 -0.16
N ASP A 117 -13.80 0.23 -0.44
CA ASP A 117 -14.76 -0.19 0.56
C ASP A 117 -14.74 -1.73 0.73
N PRO A 118 -14.09 -2.28 1.78
CA PRO A 118 -14.09 -3.72 2.02
C PRO A 118 -15.48 -4.27 2.29
N PHE A 119 -16.34 -3.49 2.92
CA PHE A 119 -17.64 -3.98 3.39
C PHE A 119 -18.57 -4.22 2.20
N ALA A 120 -18.54 -3.33 1.21
CA ALA A 120 -19.27 -3.51 -0.04
C ALA A 120 -18.82 -4.77 -0.80
N VAL A 121 -17.51 -5.09 -0.78
CA VAL A 121 -16.99 -6.34 -1.38
C VAL A 121 -17.50 -7.55 -0.61
N THR A 122 -17.45 -7.52 0.73
CA THR A 122 -17.97 -8.60 1.56
C THR A 122 -19.48 -8.79 1.38
N GLU A 123 -20.26 -7.72 1.30
CA GLU A 123 -21.70 -7.77 1.06
C GLU A 123 -22.03 -8.39 -0.31
N ARG A 124 -21.29 -8.02 -1.36
CA ARG A 124 -21.57 -8.49 -2.73
C ARG A 124 -21.10 -9.92 -3.00
N LEU A 125 -19.97 -10.32 -2.43
CA LEU A 125 -19.31 -11.61 -2.73
C LEU A 125 -19.42 -12.63 -1.59
N GLY A 126 -19.81 -12.21 -0.39
CA GLY A 126 -19.87 -13.05 0.80
C GLY A 126 -20.96 -14.12 0.76
N ASP A 127 -22.02 -13.88 0.00
CA ASP A 127 -23.15 -14.81 -0.15
C ASP A 127 -23.00 -15.73 -1.38
N ASP A 128 -22.04 -15.45 -2.27
CA ASP A 128 -21.78 -16.29 -3.45
C ASP A 128 -21.00 -17.54 -3.02
N PRO A 129 -21.51 -18.78 -3.24
CA PRO A 129 -20.82 -20.01 -2.84
C PRO A 129 -19.40 -20.16 -3.39
N LEU A 130 -19.08 -19.57 -4.55
CA LEU A 130 -17.75 -19.62 -5.16
C LEU A 130 -16.75 -18.68 -4.46
N PHE A 131 -17.22 -17.58 -3.87
CA PHE A 131 -16.36 -16.53 -3.30
C PHE A 131 -16.46 -16.41 -1.78
N ALA A 132 -17.52 -16.92 -1.17
CA ALA A 132 -17.83 -16.77 0.25
C ALA A 132 -16.67 -17.22 1.16
N GLU A 133 -16.04 -18.36 0.86
CA GLU A 133 -14.89 -18.83 1.62
C GLU A 133 -13.67 -17.91 1.48
N ALA A 134 -13.36 -17.48 0.27
CA ALA A 134 -12.23 -16.60 0.00
C ALA A 134 -12.37 -15.25 0.71
N VAL A 135 -13.58 -14.70 0.76
CA VAL A 135 -13.93 -13.45 1.46
C VAL A 135 -13.78 -13.63 2.98
N ARG A 136 -14.31 -14.73 3.54
CA ARG A 136 -14.21 -15.01 4.98
C ARG A 136 -12.78 -15.19 5.46
N LEU A 137 -11.94 -15.87 4.68
CA LEU A 137 -10.56 -16.16 5.07
C LEU A 137 -9.63 -14.94 5.01
N ARG A 138 -9.98 -13.92 4.22
CA ARG A 138 -9.13 -12.74 3.97
C ARG A 138 -9.94 -11.44 4.03
N PRO A 139 -10.52 -11.09 5.20
CA PRO A 139 -11.24 -9.83 5.35
C PRO A 139 -10.30 -8.65 5.09
N GLY A 140 -10.79 -7.65 4.36
CA GLY A 140 -9.97 -6.47 4.04
C GLY A 140 -8.93 -6.70 2.95
N LEU A 141 -9.05 -7.76 2.16
CA LEU A 141 -8.25 -7.94 0.95
C LEU A 141 -8.42 -6.73 0.03
N ARG A 142 -7.32 -6.32 -0.59
CA ARG A 142 -7.21 -5.17 -1.47
C ARG A 142 -6.69 -5.59 -2.83
N SER A 143 -6.94 -4.76 -3.83
CA SER A 143 -6.32 -4.91 -5.14
C SER A 143 -5.16 -3.92 -5.26
N PRO A 144 -3.95 -4.26 -4.77
CA PRO A 144 -2.78 -3.38 -4.92
C PRO A 144 -2.60 -2.96 -6.38
N GLY A 145 -2.72 -1.66 -6.63
CA GLY A 145 -2.59 -1.05 -7.95
C GLY A 145 -1.12 -0.78 -8.32
N ALA A 146 -0.89 -0.24 -9.51
CA ALA A 146 0.38 0.41 -9.80
C ALA A 146 0.30 1.89 -9.40
N VAL A 147 1.45 2.49 -9.09
CA VAL A 147 1.48 3.90 -8.67
C VAL A 147 1.14 4.84 -9.83
N ASP A 148 1.40 4.47 -11.09
CA ASP A 148 1.14 5.26 -12.29
C ASP A 148 0.51 4.42 -13.42
N PRO A 149 -0.37 5.00 -14.27
CA PRO A 149 -0.95 4.31 -15.42
C PRO A 149 0.09 3.71 -16.38
N VAL A 150 1.25 4.35 -16.58
CA VAL A 150 2.32 3.83 -17.44
C VAL A 150 2.95 2.56 -16.83
N GLU A 151 3.08 2.51 -15.50
CA GLU A 151 3.57 1.31 -14.81
C GLU A 151 2.55 0.17 -14.86
N VAL A 152 1.25 0.45 -14.81
CA VAL A 152 0.20 -0.57 -15.02
C VAL A 152 0.38 -1.25 -16.37
N ALA A 153 0.55 -0.46 -17.44
CA ALA A 153 0.71 -0.98 -18.80
C ALA A 153 1.98 -1.83 -18.95
N ALA A 154 3.11 -1.36 -18.40
CA ALA A 154 4.36 -2.10 -18.43
C ALA A 154 4.26 -3.44 -17.66
N ARG A 155 3.64 -3.44 -16.46
CA ARG A 155 3.44 -4.66 -15.67
C ARG A 155 2.47 -5.63 -16.33
N ALA A 156 1.43 -5.15 -17.00
CA ALA A 156 0.49 -5.99 -17.72
C ALA A 156 1.15 -6.71 -18.91
N VAL A 157 2.06 -6.05 -19.62
CA VAL A 157 2.81 -6.64 -20.74
C VAL A 157 3.89 -7.60 -20.26
N LEU A 158 4.64 -7.25 -19.22
CA LEU A 158 5.73 -8.09 -18.69
C LEU A 158 5.22 -9.30 -17.87
N GLY A 159 4.00 -9.23 -17.32
CA GLY A 159 3.38 -10.32 -16.55
C GLY A 159 2.73 -11.42 -17.39
N GLN A 160 2.84 -11.36 -18.72
CA GLN A 160 2.29 -12.35 -19.66
C GLN A 160 3.29 -13.45 -20.08
N GLN A 161 4.51 -13.46 -19.54
CA GLN A 161 5.57 -14.42 -19.88
C GLN A 161 5.62 -15.58 -18.89
#